data_AF-A0AA95LSS1-F1
#
_entry.id   AF-A0AA95LSS1-F1
#
_cell.length_a   1.000
_cell.length_b   1.000
_cell.length_c   1.000
_cell.angle_alpha   90.00
_cell.angle_beta   90.00
_cell.angle_gamma   90.00
#
_symmetry.space_group_name_H-M   'P 1'
#
loop_
_entity.id
_entity.type
_entity.pdbx_description
1 polymer ?
#
loop_
_entity_poly.entity_id
_entity_poly.type
_entity_poly.pdbx_seq_one_letter_code
_entity_poly.pdbx_strand_id
1 'polypeptide(L)'
;MRSTNILKPTQMTIMSTQSADMKESQKVSPYDDRERIEDTLLRSFISEKEILITYYKESYFPTRYMTVIELNPLKCSLICIDAFDCKHTFSFIDIIDAH
;
A
#
# COMPACT_ATOMS: atom_id res chain seq x y z
N MET A 1 -43.21 23.87 -52.12
CA MET A 1 -44.04 24.43 -51.01
C MET A 1 -43.20 24.46 -49.74
N ARG A 2 -43.52 25.36 -48.80
CA ARG A 2 -43.20 25.31 -47.35
C ARG A 2 -41.73 25.07 -46.89
N SER A 3 -41.09 26.15 -46.44
CA SER A 3 -40.61 26.42 -45.06
C SER A 3 -41.01 25.38 -43.97
N THR A 4 -40.32 25.14 -42.83
CA THR A 4 -39.10 25.62 -42.13
C THR A 4 -38.84 24.65 -40.93
N ASN A 5 -37.91 24.77 -39.94
CA ASN A 5 -37.03 25.85 -39.48
C ASN A 5 -35.76 25.38 -38.70
N ILE A 6 -34.87 26.36 -38.42
CA ILE A 6 -33.91 26.55 -37.31
C ILE A 6 -33.86 25.52 -36.15
N LEU A 7 -32.62 25.11 -35.76
CA LEU A 7 -32.09 25.28 -34.38
C LEU A 7 -30.55 25.13 -34.31
N LYS A 8 -29.86 26.12 -33.74
CA LYS A 8 -28.47 26.06 -33.24
C LYS A 8 -28.50 26.22 -31.72
N PRO A 9 -27.66 25.46 -30.99
CA PRO A 9 -26.67 26.10 -30.10
C PRO A 9 -25.32 25.35 -30.12
N THR A 10 -24.21 25.81 -29.52
CA THR A 10 -23.71 27.16 -29.20
C THR A 10 -22.21 26.99 -28.90
N GLN A 11 -21.35 27.93 -29.32
CA GLN A 11 -19.93 27.94 -28.91
C GLN A 11 -19.84 28.30 -27.42
N MET A 12 -19.06 27.57 -26.62
CA MET A 12 -18.58 28.06 -25.31
C MET A 12 -17.06 28.00 -25.22
N THR A 13 -16.52 28.99 -24.51
CA THR A 13 -15.14 29.44 -24.66
C THR A 13 -14.15 28.69 -23.76
N ILE A 14 -12.91 28.61 -24.27
CA ILE A 14 -11.65 28.31 -23.58
C ILE A 14 -11.63 28.75 -22.11
N MET A 15 -11.13 27.87 -21.23
CA MET A 15 -10.34 28.28 -20.06
C MET A 15 -9.26 27.24 -19.75
N SER A 16 -8.08 27.42 -20.32
CA SER A 16 -6.87 26.73 -19.84
C SER A 16 -6.38 27.42 -18.58
N THR A 17 -6.51 26.78 -17.42
CA THR A 17 -5.78 27.18 -16.20
C THR A 17 -4.79 26.09 -15.83
N GLN A 18 -3.51 26.41 -16.00
CA GLN A 18 -2.40 25.55 -15.60
C GLN A 18 -2.00 25.89 -14.15
N SER A 19 -1.31 24.95 -13.49
CA SER A 19 -0.79 25.05 -12.11
C SER A 19 -1.80 25.25 -10.98
N ALA A 20 -2.06 24.17 -10.26
CA ALA A 20 -1.65 24.11 -8.86
C ALA A 20 -1.04 22.71 -8.63
N ASP A 21 0.06 22.63 -7.88
CA ASP A 21 0.69 21.35 -7.52
C ASP A 21 -0.10 20.71 -6.36
N MET A 22 -1.32 20.29 -6.67
CA MET A 22 -2.16 19.59 -5.71
C MET A 22 -1.58 18.19 -5.56
N LYS A 23 -0.76 18.01 -4.51
CA LYS A 23 -0.42 16.71 -3.92
C LYS A 23 -1.71 15.91 -3.78
N GLU A 24 -1.99 15.07 -4.77
CA GLU A 24 -3.12 14.17 -4.71
C GLU A 24 -2.80 13.22 -3.56
N SER A 25 -3.56 13.36 -2.47
CA SER A 25 -3.59 12.38 -1.39
C SER A 25 -4.31 11.17 -1.97
N GLN A 26 -3.61 10.43 -2.83
CA GLN A 26 -4.08 9.22 -3.48
C GLN A 26 -4.77 8.40 -2.40
N LYS A 27 -6.04 8.09 -2.63
CA LYS A 27 -6.91 7.56 -1.58
C LYS A 27 -6.66 6.06 -1.44
N VAL A 28 -5.43 5.74 -0.98
CA VAL A 28 -4.88 4.40 -0.81
C VAL A 28 -5.94 3.53 -0.17
N SER A 29 -6.32 2.47 -0.86
CA SER A 29 -7.30 1.54 -0.32
C SER A 29 -6.62 0.67 0.76
N PRO A 30 -7.36 0.20 1.78
CA PRO A 30 -6.81 -0.74 2.76
C PRO A 30 -6.29 -2.05 2.14
N TYR A 31 -6.66 -2.36 0.90
CA TYR A 31 -6.10 -3.47 0.14
C TYR A 31 -4.75 -3.10 -0.50
N ASP A 32 -4.58 -1.87 -0.99
CA ASP A 32 -3.32 -1.37 -1.55
C ASP A 32 -2.23 -1.30 -0.47
N ASP A 33 -2.61 -0.87 0.74
CA ASP A 33 -1.74 -0.92 1.92
C ASP A 33 -1.30 -2.35 2.23
N ARG A 34 -2.21 -3.30 2.08
CA ARG A 34 -1.94 -4.70 2.38
C ARG A 34 -1.07 -5.39 1.34
N GLU A 35 -1.36 -5.18 0.06
CA GLU A 35 -0.55 -5.68 -1.06
C GLU A 35 0.89 -5.17 -0.97
N ARG A 36 1.08 -3.88 -0.61
CA ARG A 36 2.41 -3.30 -0.35
C ARG A 36 3.16 -4.02 0.76
N ILE A 37 2.52 -4.30 1.90
CA ILE A 37 3.15 -5.00 3.03
C ILE A 37 3.59 -6.41 2.61
N GLU A 38 2.73 -7.13 1.89
CA GLU A 38 3.02 -8.51 1.46
C GLU A 38 4.12 -8.56 0.37
N ASP A 39 4.17 -7.58 -0.54
CA ASP A 39 5.27 -7.40 -1.50
C ASP A 39 6.59 -7.01 -0.80
N THR A 40 6.58 -6.10 0.19
CA THR A 40 7.79 -5.77 0.96
C THR A 40 8.33 -6.99 1.72
N LEU A 41 7.45 -7.75 2.40
CA LEU A 41 7.84 -8.97 3.11
C LEU A 41 8.46 -10.01 2.16
N LEU A 42 7.87 -10.21 0.99
CA LEU A 42 8.38 -11.12 -0.04
C LEU A 42 9.73 -10.66 -0.60
N ARG A 43 9.91 -9.36 -0.87
CA ARG A 43 11.21 -8.79 -1.29
C ARG A 43 12.28 -8.92 -0.22
N SER A 44 11.95 -8.65 1.05
CA SER A 44 12.86 -8.82 2.18
C SER A 44 13.36 -10.27 2.26
N PHE A 45 12.45 -11.24 2.23
CA PHE A 45 12.77 -12.66 2.23
C PHE A 45 13.69 -13.07 1.06
N ILE A 46 13.36 -12.66 -0.17
CA ILE A 46 14.13 -13.02 -1.38
C ILE A 46 15.52 -12.34 -1.41
N SER A 47 15.70 -11.20 -0.73
CA SER A 47 16.96 -10.45 -0.69
C SER A 47 17.74 -10.58 0.62
N GLU A 48 17.25 -11.41 1.57
CA GLU A 48 17.77 -11.56 2.93
C GLU A 48 17.93 -10.21 3.68
N LYS A 49 17.15 -9.19 3.28
CA LYS A 49 17.26 -7.81 3.76
C LYS A 49 16.49 -7.60 5.06
N GLU A 50 17.17 -7.12 6.09
CA GLU A 50 16.55 -6.57 7.30
C GLU A 50 15.62 -5.40 6.95
N ILE A 51 14.40 -5.42 7.50
CA ILE A 51 13.34 -4.42 7.30
C ILE A 51 12.76 -3.98 8.64
N LEU A 52 12.15 -2.80 8.67
CA LEU A 52 11.44 -2.29 9.84
C LEU A 52 9.99 -2.79 9.81
N ILE A 53 9.66 -3.75 10.68
CA ILE A 53 8.32 -4.35 10.78
C ILE A 53 7.57 -3.74 11.96
N THR A 54 6.36 -3.22 11.71
CA THR A 54 5.40 -2.84 12.75
C THR A 54 4.29 -3.88 12.84
N TYR A 55 4.05 -4.43 14.04
CA TYR A 55 3.06 -5.49 14.26
C TYR A 55 2.19 -5.22 15.48
N TYR A 56 1.02 -5.86 15.58
CA TYR A 56 0.17 -5.84 16.76
C TYR A 56 0.65 -6.87 17.79
N LYS A 57 0.75 -6.46 19.06
CA LYS A 57 0.97 -7.36 20.17
C LYS A 57 0.31 -6.82 21.44
N GLU A 58 -0.53 -7.61 22.10
CA GLU A 58 -0.98 -7.37 23.49
C GLU A 58 -1.48 -5.93 23.75
N SER A 59 -2.26 -5.36 22.82
CA SER A 59 -2.79 -3.97 22.79
C SER A 59 -1.81 -2.82 22.46
N TYR A 60 -0.56 -3.12 22.11
CA TYR A 60 0.42 -2.15 21.60
C TYR A 60 0.95 -2.54 20.21
N PHE A 61 1.69 -1.63 19.57
CA PHE A 61 2.24 -1.80 18.23
C PHE A 61 3.78 -1.68 18.23
N PRO A 62 4.55 -2.76 18.47
CA PRO A 62 6.00 -2.69 18.35
C PRO A 62 6.44 -2.49 16.91
N THR A 63 7.43 -1.62 16.74
CA THR A 63 8.20 -1.46 15.50
C THR A 63 9.63 -1.96 15.75
N ARG A 64 10.13 -2.91 14.96
CA ARG A 64 11.48 -3.49 15.12
C ARG A 64 12.13 -3.84 13.79
N TYR A 65 13.44 -3.69 13.72
CA TYR A 65 14.25 -4.27 12.66
C TYR A 65 14.27 -5.80 12.79
N MET A 66 13.97 -6.49 11.68
CA MET A 66 13.96 -7.94 11.58
C MET A 66 14.27 -8.40 10.15
N THR A 67 14.88 -9.58 10.02
CA THR A 67 15.02 -10.29 8.74
C THR A 67 13.98 -11.41 8.65
N VAL A 68 13.26 -11.46 7.53
CA VAL A 68 12.29 -12.52 7.24
C VAL A 68 13.01 -13.80 6.85
N ILE A 69 12.71 -14.93 7.50
CA ILE A 69 13.37 -16.23 7.27
C ILE A 69 12.42 -17.37 6.87
N GLU A 70 11.12 -17.22 7.07
CA GLU A 70 10.11 -18.12 6.48
C GLU A 70 8.84 -17.33 6.12
N LEU A 71 8.34 -17.53 4.90
CA LEU A 71 7.03 -17.07 4.46
C LEU A 71 6.19 -18.27 4.03
N ASN A 72 4.96 -18.36 4.56
CA ASN A 72 4.00 -19.37 4.15
C ASN A 72 2.66 -18.70 3.76
N PRO A 73 2.49 -18.30 2.48
CA PRO A 73 1.28 -17.65 2.00
C PRO A 73 0.01 -18.49 2.21
N LEU A 74 0.11 -19.83 2.09
CA LEU A 74 -1.01 -20.75 2.27
C LEU A 74 -1.52 -20.85 3.72
N LYS A 75 -0.69 -20.47 4.69
CA LYS A 75 -1.04 -20.38 6.12
C LYS A 75 -1.18 -18.94 6.62
N CYS A 76 -0.97 -17.96 5.73
CA CYS A 76 -0.81 -16.54 6.09
C CYS A 76 0.12 -16.33 7.29
N SER A 77 1.26 -17.04 7.33
CA SER A 77 2.18 -17.06 8.47
C SER A 77 3.62 -16.69 8.07
N LEU A 78 4.29 -16.00 8.98
CA LEU A 78 5.58 -15.34 8.81
C LEU A 78 6.50 -15.71 9.98
N ILE A 79 7.76 -16.03 9.72
CA ILE A 79 8.81 -16.15 10.74
C ILE A 79 9.94 -15.16 10.44
N CYS A 80 10.32 -14.39 11.45
CA CYS A 80 11.44 -13.46 11.40
C CYS A 80 12.46 -13.78 12.51
N ILE A 81 13.67 -13.25 12.36
CA ILE A 81 14.64 -13.05 13.45
C ILE A 81 14.95 -11.56 13.59
N ASP A 82 15.12 -11.10 14.84
CA ASP A 82 15.65 -9.77 15.13
C ASP A 82 17.18 -9.81 15.36
N ALA A 83 17.78 -8.65 15.59
CA ALA A 83 19.22 -8.49 15.86
C ALA A 83 19.75 -9.16 17.15
N PHE A 84 18.92 -9.90 17.89
CA PHE A 84 19.30 -10.74 19.04
C PHE A 84 19.10 -12.24 18.75
N ASP A 85 19.02 -12.64 17.47
CA ASP A 85 18.67 -13.99 16.99
C ASP A 85 17.32 -14.52 17.52
N CYS A 86 16.49 -13.64 18.09
CA CYS A 86 15.22 -14.04 18.67
C CYS A 86 14.19 -14.26 17.56
N LYS A 87 13.69 -15.50 17.45
CA LYS A 87 12.66 -15.87 16.48
C LYS A 87 11.30 -15.34 16.90
N HIS A 88 10.65 -14.62 15.99
CA HIS A 88 9.27 -14.16 16.12
C HIS A 88 8.42 -14.84 15.07
N THR A 89 7.20 -15.22 15.43
CA THR A 89 6.23 -15.82 14.51
C THR A 89 4.96 -14.99 14.53
N PHE A 90 4.48 -14.61 13.35
CA PHE A 90 3.32 -13.75 13.16
C PHE A 90 2.34 -14.41 12.18
N SER A 91 1.04 -14.13 12.31
CA SER A 91 0.19 -14.15 11.13
C SER A 91 0.40 -12.85 10.35
N PHE A 92 0.19 -12.89 9.04
CA PHE A 92 0.24 -11.68 8.22
C PHE A 92 -0.75 -10.63 8.75
N ILE A 93 -1.91 -11.02 9.30
CA ILE A 93 -2.91 -10.06 9.85
C ILE A 93 -2.41 -9.30 11.08
N ASP A 94 -1.36 -9.79 11.76
CA ASP A 94 -0.73 -9.08 12.87
C ASP A 94 0.22 -7.98 12.38
N ILE A 95 0.64 -8.00 11.11
CA ILE A 95 1.55 -7.01 10.52
C ILE A 95 0.75 -5.78 10.06
N ILE A 96 1.17 -4.62 10.57
CA ILE A 96 0.55 -3.31 10.37
C ILE A 96 1.29 -2.47 9.33
N ASP A 97 2.63 -2.57 9.27
CA ASP A 97 3.46 -1.95 8.23
C ASP A 97 4.84 -2.65 8.09
N ALA A 98 5.48 -2.52 6.93
CA ALA A 98 6.81 -3.06 6.64
C ALA A 98 7.56 -2.24 5.56
N HIS A 99 8.83 -1.86 5.81
CA HIS A 99 9.70 -1.11 4.89
C HIS A 99 11.22 -1.31 5.08
#